data_AF-L7M7R9-F1
#
_entry.id   AF-L7M7R9-F1
#
_cell.length_a   1.000
_cell.length_b   1.000
_cell.length_c   1.000
_cell.angle_alpha   90.00
_cell.angle_beta   90.00
_cell.angle_gamma   90.00
#
_symmetry.space_group_name_H-M   'P 1'
#
loop_
_entity.id
_entity.type
_entity.pdbx_description
1 polymer ?
#
loop_
_entity_poly.entity_id
_entity_poly.type
_entity_poly.pdbx_seq_one_letter_code
_entity_poly.pdbx_strand_id
1 'polypeptide(L)'
;MSKKQREKVEDEVRFHRAQLVRPQGGAVASTAAATSTQPTQQATETSPDSSVFDQQQTPSSSNQVVPFLNGGYPYPEELASYTPNGYAYAATPTIAFEMSTDYVDSTTFEQRQQLDSTADTNGLLSTTTPVAVPASSLASHLDLLAKTVSDAHNRTCLYSTEQIQELTRKPLDISRVMLYKNMAHEELWLDCAQKLTQIIQQIIEFAKMVPGFMKLSQDDQIVLLKAGSFELCILRMSRYFDVATGSVLYNDSLLPMDAFITQETQEIKLVNNAFNFVRSIAEMKLTETELALYSAYVLLAPDRPGLKGISEIQRLNAAILKSLRYELGKTHEQPYKGDVSAFDCLLAKLSSLREVSLLHMDALAKFRRTVPHLEFPALHKELFSVDI
;
A
#
# COMPACT_ATOMS: atom_id res chain seq x y z
N MET A 1 -31.50 38.90 -21.87
CA MET A 1 -31.80 37.73 -22.71
C MET A 1 -32.45 38.18 -24.01
N SER A 2 -32.06 37.58 -25.14
CA SER A 2 -32.71 37.76 -26.45
C SER A 2 -34.11 37.13 -26.46
N LYS A 3 -34.98 37.54 -27.40
CA LYS A 3 -36.32 36.94 -27.60
C LYS A 3 -36.21 35.40 -27.76
N LYS A 4 -35.27 34.96 -28.60
CA LYS A 4 -34.98 33.53 -28.86
C LYS A 4 -34.47 32.75 -27.64
N GLN A 5 -33.93 33.43 -26.62
CA GLN A 5 -33.55 32.81 -25.34
C GLN A 5 -34.74 32.65 -24.40
N ARG A 6 -35.66 33.64 -24.35
CA ARG A 6 -36.91 33.53 -23.58
C ARG A 6 -37.79 32.40 -24.11
N GLU A 7 -37.99 32.38 -25.42
CA GLU A 7 -38.74 31.37 -26.16
C GLU A 7 -38.22 29.95 -25.89
N LYS A 8 -36.89 29.72 -25.94
CA LYS A 8 -36.29 28.43 -25.56
C LYS A 8 -36.61 28.05 -24.11
N VAL A 9 -36.45 28.97 -23.15
CA VAL A 9 -36.71 28.69 -21.72
C VAL A 9 -38.18 28.39 -21.46
N GLU A 10 -39.10 29.06 -22.15
CA GLU A 10 -40.55 28.82 -22.04
C GLU A 10 -40.94 27.42 -22.55
N ASP A 11 -40.35 26.95 -23.65
CA ASP A 11 -40.57 25.58 -24.15
C ASP A 11 -39.88 24.51 -23.29
N GLU A 12 -38.68 24.79 -22.75
CA GLU A 12 -37.94 23.90 -21.84
C GLU A 12 -38.72 23.69 -20.52
N VAL A 13 -39.35 24.76 -20.00
CA VAL A 13 -40.27 24.70 -18.85
C VAL A 13 -41.57 23.97 -19.17
N ARG A 14 -42.16 24.16 -20.37
CA ARG A 14 -43.33 23.38 -20.83
C ARG A 14 -43.02 21.89 -20.91
N PHE A 15 -41.86 21.52 -21.44
CA PHE A 15 -41.44 20.12 -21.57
C PHE A 15 -41.29 19.45 -20.20
N HIS A 16 -40.63 20.10 -19.23
CA HIS A 16 -40.55 19.60 -17.86
C HIS A 16 -41.92 19.48 -17.18
N ARG A 17 -42.80 20.47 -17.36
CA ARG A 17 -44.18 20.41 -16.84
C ARG A 17 -44.98 19.26 -17.46
N ALA A 18 -44.79 18.94 -18.74
CA ALA A 18 -45.48 17.84 -19.40
C ALA A 18 -45.04 16.46 -18.87
N GLN A 19 -43.76 16.27 -18.52
CA GLN A 19 -43.29 15.01 -17.93
C GLN A 19 -43.87 14.75 -16.53
N LEU A 20 -44.09 15.79 -15.74
CA LEU A 20 -44.64 15.71 -14.37
C LEU A 20 -46.14 15.38 -14.31
N VAL A 21 -46.87 15.38 -15.44
CA VAL A 21 -48.33 15.15 -15.49
C VAL A 21 -48.67 13.86 -16.26
N ARG A 22 -47.98 12.77 -15.91
CA ARG A 22 -48.39 11.40 -16.29
C ARG A 22 -48.93 10.65 -15.07
N PRO A 23 -50.24 10.31 -15.03
CA PRO A 23 -50.77 9.37 -14.04
C PRO A 23 -50.17 7.98 -14.24
N GLN A 24 -49.76 7.31 -13.16
CA GLN A 24 -49.57 5.86 -13.18
C GLN A 24 -50.94 5.17 -13.18
N GLY A 25 -51.14 4.18 -14.05
CA GLY A 25 -52.37 3.40 -14.05
C GLY A 25 -52.32 2.16 -14.96
N GLY A 26 -52.85 1.05 -14.45
CA GLY A 26 -53.27 -0.10 -15.28
C GLY A 26 -52.34 -1.32 -15.30
N ALA A 27 -52.30 -2.10 -14.22
CA ALA A 27 -51.87 -3.52 -14.25
C ALA A 27 -52.42 -4.31 -13.04
N VAL A 28 -53.64 -4.87 -13.11
CA VAL A 28 -54.15 -5.84 -12.11
C VAL A 28 -55.02 -6.93 -12.74
N ALA A 29 -54.53 -8.17 -12.68
CA ALA A 29 -55.27 -9.44 -12.63
C ALA A 29 -54.24 -10.54 -12.27
N SER A 30 -54.49 -11.57 -11.45
CA SER A 30 -55.52 -11.90 -10.45
C SER A 30 -54.96 -13.05 -9.55
N THR A 31 -55.58 -13.65 -8.53
CA THR A 31 -56.97 -13.71 -8.03
C THR A 31 -57.00 -14.13 -6.54
N ALA A 32 -58.09 -13.82 -5.83
CA ALA A 32 -58.68 -14.57 -4.70
C ALA A 32 -57.84 -14.99 -3.46
N ALA A 33 -58.16 -14.38 -2.31
CA ALA A 33 -58.56 -15.09 -1.07
C ALA A 33 -59.28 -14.12 -0.10
N ALA A 34 -60.16 -14.63 0.77
CA ALA A 34 -60.82 -13.92 1.87
C ALA A 34 -60.56 -14.69 3.20
N THR A 35 -60.91 -14.27 4.43
CA THR A 35 -61.92 -13.30 4.92
C THR A 35 -61.58 -12.86 6.36
N SER A 36 -62.15 -11.73 6.85
CA SER A 36 -62.31 -11.35 8.30
C SER A 36 -61.04 -11.10 9.15
N THR A 37 -61.01 -10.24 10.19
CA THR A 37 -62.07 -9.46 10.88
C THR A 37 -61.54 -8.10 11.40
N GLN A 38 -62.46 -7.16 11.72
CA GLN A 38 -62.26 -5.83 12.32
C GLN A 38 -62.50 -5.85 13.85
N PRO A 39 -62.44 -4.72 14.63
CA PRO A 39 -61.91 -3.35 14.39
C PRO A 39 -60.88 -2.96 15.51
N THR A 40 -60.49 -1.72 15.88
CA THR A 40 -61.10 -0.37 15.84
C THR A 40 -60.05 0.74 16.10
N GLN A 41 -60.48 2.01 16.05
CA GLN A 41 -59.86 3.23 16.63
C GLN A 41 -58.61 3.84 15.93
N GLN A 42 -58.13 5.03 16.31
CA GLN A 42 -58.72 6.38 16.08
C GLN A 42 -57.95 7.51 16.82
N ALA A 43 -57.24 8.37 16.06
CA ALA A 43 -56.89 9.77 16.36
C ALA A 43 -56.34 10.37 15.04
N THR A 44 -56.67 11.55 14.48
CA THR A 44 -57.06 12.91 14.93
C THR A 44 -55.98 13.73 15.63
N GLU A 45 -55.32 14.62 14.87
CA GLU A 45 -55.21 16.04 15.23
C GLU A 45 -54.85 16.92 14.00
N THR A 46 -54.83 18.25 14.16
CA THR A 46 -54.90 19.23 13.05
C THR A 46 -54.12 20.53 13.30
N SER A 47 -53.22 20.90 12.37
CA SER A 47 -52.87 22.30 11.95
C SER A 47 -52.40 23.32 13.04
N PRO A 48 -52.05 24.59 12.74
CA PRO A 48 -51.78 25.27 11.45
C PRO A 48 -50.42 26.02 11.34
N ASP A 49 -50.27 26.64 10.18
CA ASP A 49 -49.28 27.61 9.65
C ASP A 49 -49.14 28.98 10.40
N SER A 50 -47.98 29.67 10.26
CA SER A 50 -47.73 31.15 10.35
C SER A 50 -46.22 31.50 10.55
N SER A 51 -45.55 32.32 9.70
CA SER A 51 -45.51 33.82 9.61
C SER A 51 -44.52 34.52 10.60
N VAL A 52 -43.82 35.66 10.37
CA VAL A 52 -43.62 36.59 9.21
C VAL A 52 -42.46 37.60 9.49
N PHE A 53 -41.71 38.06 8.46
CA PHE A 53 -40.85 39.29 8.37
C PHE A 53 -39.69 39.46 9.41
N ASP A 54 -38.72 40.39 9.35
CA ASP A 54 -38.25 41.43 8.38
C ASP A 54 -36.69 41.46 8.49
N GLN A 55 -35.86 41.53 7.43
CA GLN A 55 -35.40 42.75 6.72
C GLN A 55 -34.69 43.81 7.61
N GLN A 56 -33.36 43.98 7.49
CA GLN A 56 -32.70 45.17 6.89
C GLN A 56 -31.16 45.27 7.07
N GLN A 57 -30.50 45.54 5.92
CA GLN A 57 -29.38 46.47 5.68
C GLN A 57 -27.96 46.27 6.27
N THR A 58 -27.01 46.48 5.35
CA THR A 58 -25.55 46.66 5.49
C THR A 58 -25.15 48.11 5.83
N PRO A 59 -23.91 48.34 6.28
CA PRO A 59 -23.10 49.49 5.84
C PRO A 59 -21.98 49.10 4.85
N SER A 60 -21.42 50.09 4.13
CA SER A 60 -20.44 49.91 3.04
C SER A 60 -19.17 50.76 3.21
N SER A 61 -18.00 50.22 2.84
CA SER A 61 -16.77 50.95 2.39
C SER A 61 -15.59 49.99 2.12
N SER A 62 -14.54 50.33 1.33
CA SER A 62 -14.41 51.31 0.24
C SER A 62 -13.08 51.08 -0.54
N ASN A 63 -13.12 51.25 -1.87
CA ASN A 63 -12.06 51.71 -2.81
C ASN A 63 -10.57 51.30 -2.64
N GLN A 64 -10.01 50.67 -3.69
CA GLN A 64 -9.16 51.31 -4.73
C GLN A 64 -8.94 50.31 -5.89
N VAL A 65 -9.43 50.55 -7.12
CA VAL A 65 -8.86 51.37 -8.23
C VAL A 65 -7.72 50.66 -8.99
N VAL A 66 -7.89 50.52 -10.32
CA VAL A 66 -7.00 49.84 -11.27
C VAL A 66 -6.81 50.70 -12.52
N PRO A 67 -5.64 50.68 -13.18
CA PRO A 67 -5.50 51.12 -14.58
C PRO A 67 -5.02 50.01 -15.53
N PHE A 68 -5.72 49.85 -16.66
CA PHE A 68 -5.17 49.33 -17.93
C PHE A 68 -4.31 50.44 -18.59
N LEU A 69 -3.50 50.30 -19.66
CA LEU A 69 -3.33 49.43 -20.86
C LEU A 69 -1.83 49.60 -21.31
N ASN A 70 -1.17 48.94 -22.28
CA ASN A 70 -1.51 48.02 -23.38
C ASN A 70 -0.25 47.24 -23.87
N GLY A 71 -0.43 46.02 -24.39
CA GLY A 71 0.26 45.55 -25.61
C GLY A 71 1.64 44.85 -25.51
N GLY A 72 1.82 43.79 -26.32
CA GLY A 72 3.12 43.20 -26.66
C GLY A 72 3.17 41.66 -26.63
N TYR A 73 3.16 41.02 -27.81
CA TYR A 73 3.72 39.66 -27.98
C TYR A 73 5.24 39.77 -28.17
N PRO A 74 6.03 38.82 -27.67
CA PRO A 74 6.56 37.80 -28.58
C PRO A 74 6.62 36.38 -27.99
N TYR A 75 6.73 35.37 -28.87
CA TYR A 75 7.28 34.04 -28.54
C TYR A 75 8.82 34.12 -28.46
N PRO A 76 9.47 33.22 -27.70
CA PRO A 76 10.08 32.07 -28.38
C PRO A 76 9.82 30.72 -27.67
N GLU A 77 10.26 29.64 -28.31
CA GLU A 77 10.45 28.32 -27.71
C GLU A 77 11.55 28.33 -26.65
N GLU A 78 11.49 27.43 -25.66
CA GLU A 78 12.60 26.48 -25.46
C GLU A 78 12.19 25.21 -24.69
N LEU A 79 12.96 24.13 -24.87
CA LEU A 79 12.69 22.79 -24.37
C LEU A 79 13.59 22.47 -23.17
N ALA A 80 13.11 22.77 -21.95
CA ALA A 80 13.88 22.56 -20.72
C ALA A 80 13.95 21.07 -20.31
N SER A 81 15.06 20.40 -20.64
CA SER A 81 15.36 19.04 -20.18
C SER A 81 15.89 19.02 -18.75
N TYR A 82 15.52 17.97 -18.00
CA TYR A 82 15.87 17.80 -16.59
C TYR A 82 17.36 17.37 -16.44
N THR A 83 18.11 18.01 -15.54
CA THR A 83 19.50 17.62 -15.21
C THR A 83 19.67 17.30 -13.71
N PRO A 84 20.05 16.06 -13.34
CA PRO A 84 20.35 15.70 -11.95
C PRO A 84 21.83 15.88 -11.59
N ASN A 85 22.09 16.49 -10.43
CA ASN A 85 23.26 16.39 -9.56
C ASN A 85 24.62 15.96 -10.17
N GLY A 86 25.52 16.92 -10.35
CA GLY A 86 26.94 16.64 -10.53
C GLY A 86 27.69 16.48 -9.21
N TYR A 87 28.28 15.31 -8.97
CA TYR A 87 29.41 15.13 -8.06
C TYR A 87 30.51 14.34 -8.76
N ALA A 88 31.76 14.81 -8.66
CA ALA A 88 32.88 14.27 -9.41
C ALA A 88 33.52 13.06 -8.72
N TYR A 89 33.74 11.97 -9.46
CA TYR A 89 34.62 10.88 -9.05
C TYR A 89 36.06 11.18 -9.48
N ALA A 90 36.97 11.27 -8.50
CA ALA A 90 38.41 11.29 -8.77
C ALA A 90 38.91 9.86 -9.01
N ALA A 91 39.70 9.66 -10.07
CA ALA A 91 40.29 8.37 -10.42
C ALA A 91 41.73 8.24 -9.89
N THR A 92 42.03 7.11 -9.27
CA THR A 92 43.38 6.65 -8.91
C THR A 92 43.53 5.14 -9.23
N PRO A 93 44.75 4.63 -9.44
CA PRO A 93 44.97 3.63 -10.48
C PRO A 93 44.76 2.17 -10.07
N THR A 94 44.47 1.34 -11.08
CA THR A 94 44.48 -0.11 -11.01
C THR A 94 45.87 -0.67 -10.74
N ILE A 95 46.02 -1.50 -9.70
CA ILE A 95 47.16 -2.41 -9.55
C ILE A 95 46.75 -3.76 -10.14
N ALA A 96 47.51 -4.26 -11.11
CA ALA A 96 47.40 -5.64 -11.57
C ALA A 96 48.22 -6.57 -10.66
N PHE A 97 47.71 -7.76 -10.39
CA PHE A 97 48.48 -8.87 -9.83
C PHE A 97 48.26 -10.11 -10.70
N GLU A 98 49.36 -10.82 -10.99
CA GLU A 98 49.38 -11.98 -11.87
C GLU A 98 48.79 -13.22 -11.17
N MET A 99 48.06 -14.03 -11.93
CA MET A 99 47.47 -15.28 -11.45
C MET A 99 48.45 -16.44 -11.70
N SER A 100 49.46 -16.57 -10.83
CA SER A 100 50.36 -17.72 -10.85
C SER A 100 49.65 -19.00 -10.40
N THR A 101 49.58 -19.99 -11.27
CA THR A 101 49.02 -21.32 -10.98
C THR A 101 50.14 -22.26 -10.53
N ASP A 102 50.24 -22.52 -9.23
CA ASP A 102 51.10 -23.59 -8.70
C ASP A 102 50.31 -24.86 -8.38
N TYR A 103 50.93 -25.99 -8.68
CA TYR A 103 50.30 -27.32 -8.75
C TYR A 103 50.74 -28.14 -7.52
N VAL A 104 49.79 -28.70 -6.77
CA VAL A 104 50.08 -29.57 -5.61
C VAL A 104 49.43 -30.93 -5.76
N ASP A 105 50.26 -31.91 -6.14
CA ASP A 105 49.97 -33.34 -6.08
C ASP A 105 51.23 -34.09 -5.63
N SER A 106 51.13 -34.81 -4.52
CA SER A 106 51.94 -35.99 -4.19
C SER A 106 51.38 -36.70 -2.97
N THR A 107 51.54 -38.02 -2.93
CA THR A 107 51.00 -38.92 -1.91
C THR A 107 52.14 -39.63 -1.15
N THR A 108 51.78 -40.47 -0.15
CA THR A 108 52.68 -41.31 0.67
C THR A 108 53.65 -40.55 1.61
N PHE A 109 54.21 -41.14 2.68
CA PHE A 109 54.35 -42.56 3.05
C PHE A 109 54.15 -42.80 4.57
N GLU A 110 54.01 -44.06 5.02
CA GLU A 110 53.86 -44.43 6.44
C GLU A 110 55.18 -44.34 7.23
N GLN A 111 55.09 -44.17 8.56
CA GLN A 111 56.10 -44.73 9.47
C GLN A 111 55.49 -45.29 10.75
N ARG A 112 55.62 -46.61 10.94
CA ARG A 112 55.32 -47.31 12.20
C ARG A 112 56.39 -47.04 13.25
N GLN A 113 55.97 -46.86 14.50
CA GLN A 113 56.67 -47.41 15.66
C GLN A 113 55.65 -47.93 16.69
N GLN A 114 55.89 -49.12 17.24
CA GLN A 114 55.16 -49.67 18.37
C GLN A 114 56.01 -49.53 19.62
N LEU A 115 55.38 -49.22 20.75
CA LEU A 115 55.75 -49.81 22.03
C LEU A 115 54.52 -49.81 22.95
N ASP A 116 54.44 -50.83 23.80
CA ASP A 116 53.28 -51.21 24.59
C ASP A 116 53.48 -50.84 26.06
N SER A 117 52.39 -50.54 26.79
CA SER A 117 52.24 -50.77 28.24
C SER A 117 50.90 -50.24 28.79
N THR A 118 50.06 -51.17 29.25
CA THR A 118 49.14 -51.05 30.42
C THR A 118 48.06 -49.95 30.47
N ALA A 119 46.84 -50.37 30.81
CA ALA A 119 45.72 -49.48 31.10
C ALA A 119 45.70 -49.02 32.57
N ASP A 120 45.03 -47.88 32.83
CA ASP A 120 44.20 -47.77 34.04
C ASP A 120 43.06 -46.75 33.88
N THR A 121 42.14 -46.73 34.85
CA THR A 121 40.82 -46.06 34.75
C THR A 121 40.83 -44.55 35.06
N ASN A 122 40.21 -43.72 34.21
CA ASN A 122 38.94 -43.02 34.50
C ASN A 122 38.56 -41.90 33.52
N GLY A 123 37.24 -41.76 33.28
CA GLY A 123 36.57 -40.47 33.09
C GLY A 123 36.84 -39.65 31.83
N LEU A 124 35.84 -39.62 30.93
CA LEU A 124 35.31 -38.39 30.32
C LEU A 124 34.04 -38.73 29.51
N LEU A 125 32.86 -38.35 30.00
CA LEU A 125 31.70 -38.24 29.11
C LEU A 125 31.94 -37.06 28.17
N SER A 126 31.75 -37.27 26.87
CA SER A 126 31.80 -36.21 25.85
C SER A 126 30.54 -35.33 25.92
N THR A 127 30.41 -34.57 26.99
CA THR A 127 29.35 -33.56 27.15
C THR A 127 29.58 -32.44 26.14
N THR A 128 28.95 -32.55 24.97
CA THR A 128 28.93 -31.49 23.95
C THR A 128 28.13 -30.30 24.50
N THR A 129 28.80 -29.40 25.20
CA THR A 129 28.22 -28.15 25.64
C THR A 129 27.89 -27.29 24.40
N PRO A 130 26.63 -26.85 24.21
CA PRO A 130 26.36 -25.86 23.19
C PRO A 130 27.07 -24.57 23.57
N VAL A 131 27.88 -24.02 22.66
CA VAL A 131 28.57 -22.75 22.88
C VAL A 131 27.50 -21.65 23.00
N ALA A 132 27.24 -21.24 24.24
CA ALA A 132 26.25 -20.23 24.55
C ALA A 132 26.74 -18.87 24.03
N VAL A 133 26.19 -18.44 22.89
CA VAL A 133 26.43 -17.09 22.35
C VAL A 133 25.96 -16.08 23.40
N PRO A 134 26.83 -15.16 23.87
CA PRO A 134 26.47 -14.23 24.93
C PRO A 134 25.34 -13.31 24.44
N ALA A 135 24.35 -13.05 25.30
CA ALA A 135 23.10 -12.36 24.92
C ALA A 135 23.35 -10.99 24.27
N SER A 136 24.39 -10.26 24.70
CA SER A 136 24.84 -9.00 24.10
C SER A 136 25.25 -9.12 22.62
N SER A 137 25.84 -10.25 22.21
CA SER A 137 26.21 -10.54 20.82
C SER A 137 25.04 -11.02 19.96
N LEU A 138 23.94 -11.47 20.58
CA LEU A 138 22.70 -11.75 19.87
C LEU A 138 21.91 -10.45 19.64
N ALA A 139 21.78 -9.61 20.67
CA ALA A 139 21.14 -8.30 20.58
C ALA A 139 21.75 -7.45 19.45
N SER A 140 23.07 -7.26 19.44
CA SER A 140 23.77 -6.44 18.45
C SER A 140 23.59 -6.92 16.99
N HIS A 141 23.39 -8.22 16.77
CA HIS A 141 23.07 -8.76 15.45
C HIS A 141 21.61 -8.48 15.05
N LEU A 142 20.67 -8.55 16.00
CA LEU A 142 19.27 -8.19 15.77
C LEU A 142 19.11 -6.68 15.51
N ASP A 143 19.85 -5.82 16.24
CA ASP A 143 19.94 -4.37 16.00
C ASP A 143 20.53 -4.05 14.62
N LEU A 144 21.61 -4.73 14.22
CA LEU A 144 22.23 -4.53 12.91
C LEU A 144 21.31 -4.95 11.76
N LEU A 145 20.55 -6.05 11.94
CA LEU A 145 19.56 -6.49 10.96
C LEU A 145 18.39 -5.49 10.87
N ALA A 146 17.85 -5.07 12.02
CA ALA A 146 16.80 -4.05 12.11
C ALA A 146 17.21 -2.76 11.41
N LYS A 147 18.39 -2.23 11.73
CA LYS A 147 18.94 -1.02 11.11
C LYS A 147 19.11 -1.18 9.60
N THR A 148 19.67 -2.31 9.14
CA THR A 148 19.93 -2.52 7.70
C THR A 148 18.63 -2.55 6.90
N VAL A 149 17.58 -3.19 7.43
CA VAL A 149 16.25 -3.26 6.79
C VAL A 149 15.51 -1.92 6.88
N SER A 150 15.67 -1.17 7.97
CA SER A 150 15.17 0.21 8.11
C SER A 150 15.85 1.18 7.13
N ASP A 151 17.18 1.16 7.03
CA ASP A 151 17.94 1.96 6.06
C ASP A 151 17.52 1.65 4.60
N ALA A 152 17.22 0.39 4.28
CA ALA A 152 16.69 -0.03 2.99
C ALA A 152 15.26 0.50 2.73
N HIS A 153 14.39 0.47 3.75
CA HIS A 153 13.03 1.00 3.67
C HIS A 153 13.03 2.52 3.45
N ASN A 154 13.78 3.24 4.29
CA ASN A 154 13.84 4.70 4.26
C ASN A 154 14.38 5.24 2.92
N ARG A 155 15.36 4.57 2.30
CA ARG A 155 15.90 4.95 0.98
C ARG A 155 14.99 4.63 -0.21
N THR A 156 13.93 3.83 0.00
CA THR A 156 13.03 3.37 -1.06
C THR A 156 11.57 3.73 -0.78
N CYS A 157 11.28 4.55 0.22
CA CYS A 157 9.95 5.14 0.39
C CYS A 157 9.86 6.45 -0.40
N LEU A 158 8.75 6.67 -1.12
CA LEU A 158 8.59 7.80 -2.04
C LEU A 158 8.62 9.17 -1.33
N TYR A 159 8.37 9.18 -0.02
CA TYR A 159 8.39 10.35 0.84
C TYR A 159 8.91 9.97 2.24
N SER A 160 9.68 10.86 2.85
CA SER A 160 10.08 10.76 4.26
C SER A 160 8.90 11.04 5.19
N THR A 161 9.05 10.67 6.47
CA THR A 161 8.02 10.88 7.49
C THR A 161 7.66 12.35 7.66
N GLU A 162 8.65 13.25 7.57
CA GLU A 162 8.49 14.70 7.67
C GLU A 162 7.71 15.25 6.47
N GLN A 163 8.02 14.78 5.25
CA GLN A 163 7.29 15.16 4.04
C GLN A 163 5.83 14.70 4.09
N ILE A 164 5.58 13.48 4.58
CA ILE A 164 4.22 12.96 4.78
C ILE A 164 3.45 13.84 5.78
N GLN A 165 4.07 14.20 6.91
CA GLN A 165 3.47 15.09 7.90
C GLN A 165 3.16 16.47 7.32
N GLU A 166 4.08 17.08 6.56
CA GLU A 166 3.87 18.38 5.91
C GLU A 166 2.71 18.34 4.91
N LEU A 167 2.69 17.32 4.04
CA LEU A 167 1.62 17.12 3.05
C LEU A 167 0.27 16.84 3.70
N THR A 168 0.24 16.04 4.78
CA THR A 168 -0.98 15.70 5.54
C THR A 168 -1.52 16.91 6.31
N ARG A 169 -0.68 17.89 6.67
CA ARG A 169 -1.10 19.13 7.33
C ARG A 169 -1.72 20.17 6.38
N LYS A 170 -1.75 19.91 5.07
CA LYS A 170 -2.42 20.78 4.10
C LYS A 170 -3.94 20.65 4.22
N PRO A 171 -4.72 21.73 3.98
CA PRO A 171 -6.17 21.63 3.96
C PRO A 171 -6.63 20.69 2.83
N LEU A 172 -7.75 20.00 3.05
CA LEU A 172 -8.33 19.07 2.08
C LEU A 172 -8.71 19.79 0.78
N ASP A 173 -8.09 19.40 -0.34
CA ASP A 173 -8.47 19.89 -1.67
C ASP A 173 -9.75 19.20 -2.15
N ILE A 174 -10.89 19.83 -1.85
CA ILE A 174 -12.23 19.37 -2.24
C ILE A 174 -12.33 19.19 -3.76
N SER A 175 -11.68 20.06 -4.55
CA SER A 175 -11.65 19.99 -6.02
C SER A 175 -11.04 18.66 -6.48
N ARG A 176 -9.98 18.20 -5.81
CA ARG A 176 -9.30 16.94 -6.12
C ARG A 176 -10.04 15.73 -5.56
N VAL A 177 -10.65 15.82 -4.39
CA VAL A 177 -11.60 14.78 -3.93
C VAL A 177 -12.74 14.59 -4.95
N MET A 178 -13.28 15.68 -5.50
CA MET A 178 -14.31 15.62 -6.53
C MET A 178 -13.78 15.14 -7.89
N LEU A 179 -12.51 15.39 -8.24
CA LEU A 179 -11.89 14.86 -9.45
C LEU A 179 -11.91 13.32 -9.46
N TYR A 180 -11.39 12.67 -8.42
CA TYR A 180 -11.36 11.20 -8.36
C TYR A 180 -12.76 10.59 -8.27
N LYS A 181 -13.69 11.21 -7.52
CA LYS A 181 -15.11 10.77 -7.44
C LYS A 181 -15.88 10.83 -8.76
N ASN A 182 -15.43 11.62 -9.72
CA ASN A 182 -16.08 11.77 -11.04
C ASN A 182 -15.19 11.30 -12.19
N MET A 183 -14.06 10.65 -11.90
CA MET A 183 -13.13 10.10 -12.89
C MET A 183 -13.76 8.91 -13.61
N ALA A 184 -13.46 8.71 -14.90
CA ALA A 184 -14.00 7.56 -15.61
C ALA A 184 -13.39 6.25 -15.07
N HIS A 185 -14.15 5.15 -15.16
CA HIS A 185 -13.76 3.85 -14.58
C HIS A 185 -12.40 3.35 -15.11
N GLU A 186 -12.14 3.50 -16.41
CA GLU A 186 -10.88 3.14 -17.04
C GLU A 186 -9.72 4.08 -16.63
N GLU A 187 -9.99 5.38 -16.46
CA GLU A 187 -9.00 6.38 -16.05
C GLU A 187 -8.53 6.14 -14.60
N LEU A 188 -9.48 5.86 -13.70
CA LEU A 188 -9.21 5.57 -12.29
C LEU A 188 -8.36 4.30 -12.14
N TRP A 189 -8.71 3.24 -12.86
CA TRP A 189 -7.90 2.01 -12.91
C TRP A 189 -6.49 2.28 -13.45
N LEU A 190 -6.36 3.11 -14.49
CA LEU A 190 -5.06 3.41 -15.09
C LEU A 190 -4.17 4.25 -14.16
N ASP A 191 -4.69 5.29 -13.50
CA ASP A 191 -3.92 6.08 -12.54
C ASP A 191 -3.51 5.23 -11.33
N CYS A 192 -4.45 4.47 -10.74
CA CYS A 192 -4.14 3.54 -9.64
C CYS A 192 -3.04 2.54 -10.04
N ALA A 193 -3.11 1.96 -11.24
CA ALA A 193 -2.07 1.07 -11.76
C ALA A 193 -0.72 1.78 -11.97
N GLN A 194 -0.71 3.05 -12.39
CA GLN A 194 0.51 3.85 -12.52
C GLN A 194 1.16 4.13 -11.16
N LYS A 195 0.39 4.56 -10.15
CA LYS A 195 0.94 4.77 -8.79
C LYS A 195 1.42 3.46 -8.17
N LEU A 196 0.64 2.39 -8.33
CA LEU A 196 1.02 1.04 -7.89
C LEU A 196 2.35 0.62 -8.54
N THR A 197 2.52 0.84 -9.85
CA THR A 197 3.79 0.56 -10.56
C THR A 197 4.98 1.34 -9.97
N GLN A 198 4.80 2.62 -9.64
CA GLN A 198 5.86 3.44 -9.02
C GLN A 198 6.25 2.92 -7.63
N ILE A 199 5.28 2.52 -6.82
CA ILE A 199 5.53 1.91 -5.49
C ILE A 199 6.22 0.54 -5.65
N ILE A 200 5.83 -0.26 -6.64
CA ILE A 200 6.41 -1.57 -6.97
C ILE A 200 7.88 -1.46 -7.37
N GLN A 201 8.25 -0.50 -8.24
CA GLN A 201 9.65 -0.27 -8.62
C GLN A 201 10.53 -0.06 -7.37
N GLN A 202 10.03 0.72 -6.41
CA GLN A 202 10.70 0.94 -5.14
C GLN A 202 10.69 -0.27 -4.20
N ILE A 203 9.69 -1.14 -4.28
CA ILE A 203 9.67 -2.44 -3.55
C ILE A 203 10.72 -3.40 -4.13
N ILE A 204 10.99 -3.36 -5.43
CA ILE A 204 12.06 -4.15 -6.06
C ILE A 204 13.44 -3.67 -5.56
N GLU A 205 13.67 -2.36 -5.46
CA GLU A 205 14.91 -1.83 -4.84
C GLU A 205 15.00 -2.16 -3.35
N PHE A 206 13.89 -2.10 -2.60
CA PHE A 206 13.83 -2.56 -1.21
C PHE A 206 14.24 -4.04 -1.09
N ALA A 207 13.65 -4.91 -1.92
CA ALA A 207 13.94 -6.34 -1.92
C ALA A 207 15.42 -6.63 -2.18
N LYS A 208 16.04 -5.99 -3.19
CA LYS A 208 17.48 -6.09 -3.47
C LYS A 208 18.35 -5.72 -2.26
N MET A 209 17.89 -4.81 -1.41
CA MET A 209 18.59 -4.36 -0.21
C MET A 209 18.30 -5.20 1.04
N VAL A 210 17.28 -6.07 1.06
CA VAL A 210 17.00 -6.95 2.21
C VAL A 210 18.13 -8.00 2.36
N PRO A 211 18.78 -8.11 3.53
CA PRO A 211 19.91 -9.02 3.72
C PRO A 211 19.59 -10.47 3.35
N GLY A 212 20.31 -10.97 2.33
CA GLY A 212 20.19 -12.35 1.84
C GLY A 212 19.28 -12.53 0.62
N PHE A 213 18.39 -11.58 0.29
CA PHE A 213 17.47 -11.71 -0.85
C PHE A 213 18.20 -11.93 -2.18
N MET A 214 19.23 -11.11 -2.46
CA MET A 214 20.09 -11.24 -3.65
C MET A 214 20.98 -12.49 -3.68
N LYS A 215 20.92 -13.37 -2.67
CA LYS A 215 21.59 -14.68 -2.65
C LYS A 215 20.65 -15.84 -2.99
N LEU A 216 19.34 -15.58 -3.08
CA LEU A 216 18.34 -16.56 -3.54
C LEU A 216 18.47 -16.76 -5.06
N SER A 217 17.91 -17.84 -5.60
CA SER A 217 17.87 -18.03 -7.05
C SER A 217 17.02 -16.93 -7.72
N GLN A 218 17.30 -16.61 -8.98
CA GLN A 218 16.51 -15.59 -9.70
C GLN A 218 15.03 -15.97 -9.78
N ASP A 219 14.73 -17.26 -9.96
CA ASP A 219 13.37 -17.82 -9.93
C ASP A 219 12.69 -17.54 -8.59
N ASP A 220 13.36 -17.83 -7.47
CA ASP A 220 12.82 -17.58 -6.13
C ASP A 220 12.58 -16.07 -5.90
N GLN A 221 13.52 -15.20 -6.33
CA GLN A 221 13.37 -13.75 -6.23
C GLN A 221 12.15 -13.26 -7.02
N ILE A 222 11.91 -13.79 -8.23
CA ILE A 222 10.74 -13.47 -9.05
C ILE A 222 9.44 -13.97 -8.40
N VAL A 223 9.41 -15.20 -7.86
CA VAL A 223 8.24 -15.76 -7.17
C VAL A 223 7.87 -14.93 -5.93
N LEU A 224 8.86 -14.56 -5.10
CA LEU A 224 8.63 -13.71 -3.93
C LEU A 224 8.14 -12.30 -4.32
N LEU A 225 8.63 -11.72 -5.42
CA LEU A 225 8.18 -10.41 -5.91
C LEU A 225 6.80 -10.46 -6.57
N LYS A 226 6.50 -11.45 -7.43
CA LYS A 226 5.15 -11.66 -7.99
C LYS A 226 4.11 -11.79 -6.87
N ALA A 227 4.38 -12.64 -5.88
CA ALA A 227 3.42 -12.91 -4.81
C ALA A 227 3.36 -11.82 -3.72
N GLY A 228 4.48 -11.17 -3.40
CA GLY A 228 4.58 -10.22 -2.27
C GLY A 228 4.46 -8.73 -2.64
N SER A 229 4.62 -8.34 -3.91
CA SER A 229 4.69 -6.92 -4.29
C SER A 229 3.44 -6.12 -3.91
N PHE A 230 2.24 -6.62 -4.22
CA PHE A 230 1.00 -5.93 -3.86
C PHE A 230 0.79 -5.87 -2.33
N GLU A 231 1.14 -6.94 -1.61
CA GLU A 231 1.08 -6.97 -0.14
C GLU A 231 1.98 -5.88 0.46
N LEU A 232 3.19 -5.68 -0.08
CA LEU A 232 4.08 -4.60 0.33
C LEU A 232 3.60 -3.21 -0.11
N CYS A 233 2.85 -3.08 -1.21
CA CYS A 233 2.18 -1.81 -1.56
C CYS A 233 1.13 -1.42 -0.52
N ILE A 234 0.32 -2.38 -0.07
CA ILE A 234 -0.69 -2.19 0.99
C ILE A 234 -0.02 -1.86 2.34
N LEU A 235 1.12 -2.48 2.68
CA LEU A 235 1.91 -2.09 3.86
C LEU A 235 2.53 -0.69 3.74
N ARG A 236 2.98 -0.28 2.56
CA ARG A 236 3.46 1.09 2.33
C ARG A 236 2.31 2.11 2.41
N MET A 237 1.10 1.74 2.00
CA MET A 237 -0.10 2.59 2.08
C MET A 237 -0.42 3.05 3.51
N SER A 238 -0.10 2.28 4.56
CA SER A 238 -0.31 2.71 5.95
C SER A 238 0.65 3.80 6.45
N ARG A 239 1.78 4.06 5.77
CA ARG A 239 2.58 5.27 6.03
C ARG A 239 1.87 6.53 5.56
N TYR A 240 1.01 6.40 4.56
CA TYR A 240 0.29 7.49 3.90
C TYR A 240 -1.13 7.67 4.43
N PHE A 241 -1.56 6.89 5.43
CA PHE A 241 -2.94 6.88 5.91
C PHE A 241 -3.14 7.76 7.14
N ASP A 242 -3.96 8.81 7.02
CA ASP A 242 -4.45 9.56 8.17
C ASP A 242 -5.64 8.85 8.81
N VAL A 243 -5.42 8.33 10.03
CA VAL A 243 -6.42 7.65 10.84
C VAL A 243 -7.58 8.59 11.23
N ALA A 244 -7.33 9.90 11.37
CA ALA A 244 -8.30 10.88 11.87
C ALA A 244 -9.39 11.22 10.84
N THR A 245 -9.01 11.51 9.59
CA THR A 245 -9.96 11.69 8.48
C THR A 245 -10.36 10.38 7.79
N GLY A 246 -9.57 9.32 7.95
CA GLY A 246 -9.75 8.05 7.22
C GLY A 246 -9.34 8.14 5.75
N SER A 247 -8.41 9.04 5.42
CA SER A 247 -7.96 9.33 4.06
C SER A 247 -6.53 8.86 3.82
N VAL A 248 -6.20 8.54 2.56
CA VAL A 248 -4.82 8.26 2.14
C VAL A 248 -4.23 9.49 1.45
N LEU A 249 -2.99 9.84 1.77
CA LEU A 249 -2.20 10.83 1.04
C LEU A 249 -1.83 10.27 -0.33
N TYR A 250 -2.51 10.75 -1.36
CA TYR A 250 -2.40 10.28 -2.73
C TYR A 250 -1.71 11.35 -3.59
N ASN A 251 -0.40 11.19 -3.77
CA ASN A 251 0.51 12.25 -4.23
C ASN A 251 0.57 13.41 -3.21
N ASP A 252 -0.11 14.52 -3.49
CA ASP A 252 -0.09 15.78 -2.75
C ASP A 252 -1.46 16.17 -2.15
N SER A 253 -2.40 15.21 -2.07
CA SER A 253 -3.75 15.44 -1.52
C SER A 253 -4.23 14.24 -0.71
N LEU A 254 -4.91 14.49 0.42
CA LEU A 254 -5.65 13.46 1.14
C LEU A 254 -6.91 13.08 0.34
N LEU A 255 -7.07 11.80 0.03
CA LEU A 255 -8.26 11.24 -0.63
C LEU A 255 -8.97 10.26 0.32
N PRO A 256 -10.26 10.48 0.65
CA PRO A 256 -11.04 9.53 1.43
C PRO A 256 -11.32 8.25 0.64
N MET A 257 -11.66 7.16 1.34
CA MET A 257 -11.99 5.86 0.73
C MET A 257 -13.03 5.96 -0.41
N ASP A 258 -14.03 6.82 -0.25
CA ASP A 258 -15.11 7.00 -1.21
C ASP A 258 -14.71 7.77 -2.49
N ALA A 259 -13.45 8.23 -2.59
CA ALA A 259 -12.85 8.72 -3.84
C ALA A 259 -12.38 7.58 -4.78
N PHE A 260 -12.30 6.34 -4.27
CA PHE A 260 -11.86 5.16 -5.04
C PHE A 260 -13.00 4.15 -5.29
N ILE A 261 -14.23 4.48 -4.86
CA ILE A 261 -15.39 3.59 -4.95
C ILE A 261 -16.01 3.68 -6.35
N THR A 262 -16.05 2.55 -7.05
CA THR A 262 -16.68 2.40 -8.37
C THR A 262 -18.08 1.78 -8.23
N GLN A 263 -18.73 1.48 -9.36
CA GLN A 263 -20.00 0.74 -9.38
C GLN A 263 -19.82 -0.78 -9.22
N GLU A 264 -18.58 -1.29 -9.21
CA GLU A 264 -18.29 -2.71 -9.34
C GLU A 264 -18.08 -3.42 -7.99
N THR A 265 -18.88 -4.45 -7.72
CA THR A 265 -18.94 -5.07 -6.38
C THR A 265 -17.63 -5.72 -5.93
N GLN A 266 -16.79 -6.17 -6.86
CA GLN A 266 -15.45 -6.71 -6.54
C GLN A 266 -14.47 -5.60 -6.15
N GLU A 267 -14.52 -4.48 -6.86
CA GLU A 267 -13.67 -3.30 -6.62
C GLU A 267 -14.07 -2.59 -5.32
N ILE A 268 -15.37 -2.45 -5.06
CA ILE A 268 -15.92 -1.99 -3.77
C ILE A 268 -15.38 -2.86 -2.62
N LYS A 269 -15.37 -4.19 -2.77
CA LYS A 269 -14.82 -5.10 -1.76
C LYS A 269 -13.31 -4.94 -1.58
N LEU A 270 -12.55 -4.81 -2.66
CA LEU A 270 -11.12 -4.56 -2.62
C LEU A 270 -10.80 -3.27 -1.86
N VAL A 271 -11.41 -2.15 -2.26
CA VAL A 271 -11.18 -0.83 -1.66
C VAL A 271 -11.53 -0.83 -0.17
N ASN A 272 -12.68 -1.38 0.22
CA ASN A 272 -13.08 -1.47 1.64
C ASN A 272 -12.08 -2.30 2.45
N ASN A 273 -11.67 -3.48 1.97
CA ASN A 273 -10.74 -4.34 2.72
C ASN A 273 -9.32 -3.74 2.76
N ALA A 274 -8.85 -3.11 1.68
CA ALA A 274 -7.58 -2.40 1.66
C ALA A 274 -7.57 -1.25 2.69
N PHE A 275 -8.56 -0.36 2.67
CA PHE A 275 -8.64 0.76 3.63
C PHE A 275 -8.81 0.29 5.07
N ASN A 276 -9.62 -0.76 5.33
CA ASN A 276 -9.76 -1.34 6.67
C ASN A 276 -8.46 -1.98 7.17
N PHE A 277 -7.76 -2.74 6.31
CA PHE A 277 -6.47 -3.32 6.65
C PHE A 277 -5.43 -2.24 6.97
N VAL A 278 -5.30 -1.24 6.08
CA VAL A 278 -4.37 -0.11 6.17
C VAL A 278 -4.60 0.70 7.45
N ARG A 279 -5.86 1.06 7.74
CA ARG A 279 -6.28 1.65 9.02
C ARG A 279 -5.79 0.82 10.19
N SER A 280 -6.03 -0.49 10.15
CA SER A 280 -5.69 -1.40 11.25
C SER A 280 -4.18 -1.62 11.47
N ILE A 281 -3.32 -1.22 10.53
CA ILE A 281 -1.86 -1.15 10.69
C ILE A 281 -1.45 0.22 11.22
N ALA A 282 -2.00 1.31 10.67
CA ALA A 282 -1.72 2.68 11.14
C ALA A 282 -2.14 2.88 12.61
N GLU A 283 -3.25 2.25 13.04
CA GLU A 283 -3.72 2.21 14.42
C GLU A 283 -2.82 1.39 15.38
N MET A 284 -1.81 0.66 14.86
CA MET A 284 -0.75 0.07 15.69
C MET A 284 0.41 1.03 15.96
N LYS A 285 0.50 2.17 15.25
CA LYS A 285 1.55 3.18 15.41
C LYS A 285 2.97 2.60 15.39
N LEU A 286 3.21 1.67 14.47
CA LEU A 286 4.52 1.05 14.29
C LEU A 286 5.59 2.09 13.99
N THR A 287 6.83 1.85 14.43
CA THR A 287 7.98 2.60 13.93
C THR A 287 8.32 2.19 12.48
N GLU A 288 9.01 3.08 11.75
CA GLU A 288 9.49 2.78 10.39
C GLU A 288 10.34 1.49 10.35
N THR A 289 11.12 1.23 11.39
CA THR A 289 11.93 0.00 11.54
C THR A 289 11.04 -1.25 11.72
N GLU A 290 9.98 -1.18 12.52
CA GLU A 290 9.03 -2.28 12.70
C GLU A 290 8.26 -2.57 11.41
N LEU A 291 7.79 -1.52 10.71
CA LEU A 291 7.09 -1.66 9.43
C LEU A 291 8.03 -2.18 8.33
N ALA A 292 9.29 -1.76 8.32
CA ALA A 292 10.32 -2.27 7.42
C ALA A 292 10.60 -3.76 7.65
N LEU A 293 10.76 -4.18 8.91
CA LEU A 293 10.96 -5.59 9.28
C LEU A 293 9.73 -6.45 8.98
N TYR A 294 8.51 -5.96 9.22
CA TYR A 294 7.29 -6.67 8.84
C TYR A 294 7.14 -6.77 7.32
N SER A 295 7.50 -5.71 6.57
CA SER A 295 7.55 -5.74 5.09
C SER A 295 8.55 -6.79 4.58
N ALA A 296 9.74 -6.88 5.17
CA ALA A 296 10.74 -7.89 4.81
C ALA A 296 10.29 -9.32 5.17
N TYR A 297 9.55 -9.50 6.27
CA TYR A 297 8.95 -10.78 6.66
C TYR A 297 7.86 -11.25 5.67
N VAL A 298 6.99 -10.34 5.22
CA VAL A 298 5.94 -10.63 4.22
C VAL A 298 6.51 -10.91 2.82
N LEU A 299 7.60 -10.22 2.46
CA LEU A 299 8.36 -10.47 1.23
C LEU A 299 9.02 -11.84 1.25
N LEU A 300 9.77 -12.18 2.31
CA LEU A 300 10.50 -13.44 2.45
C LEU A 300 9.61 -14.60 2.93
N ALA A 301 8.34 -14.66 2.52
CA ALA A 301 7.43 -15.70 3.00
C ALA A 301 7.76 -17.06 2.34
N PRO A 302 8.06 -18.13 3.12
CA PRO A 302 8.49 -19.42 2.56
C PRO A 302 7.33 -20.28 2.01
N ASP A 303 6.09 -19.78 2.06
CA ASP A 303 4.86 -20.49 1.69
C ASP A 303 4.36 -20.16 0.27
N ARG A 304 5.10 -19.37 -0.52
CA ARG A 304 4.70 -19.02 -1.88
C ARG A 304 4.80 -20.26 -2.81
N PRO A 305 3.78 -20.57 -3.63
CA PRO A 305 3.86 -21.61 -4.64
C PRO A 305 5.00 -21.36 -5.64
N GLY A 306 5.70 -22.42 -6.05
CA GLY A 306 6.79 -22.37 -7.05
C GLY A 306 8.20 -22.13 -6.48
N LEU A 307 8.35 -21.86 -5.18
CA LEU A 307 9.66 -21.71 -4.54
C LEU A 307 10.49 -23.01 -4.57
N LYS A 308 11.79 -22.84 -4.78
CA LYS A 308 12.81 -23.90 -4.80
C LYS A 308 13.72 -23.78 -3.57
N GLY A 309 14.17 -22.57 -3.25
CA GLY A 309 15.09 -22.26 -2.16
C GLY A 309 14.49 -22.26 -0.74
N ILE A 310 13.40 -23.00 -0.50
CA ILE A 310 12.51 -22.85 0.67
C ILE A 310 13.26 -22.80 2.01
N SER A 311 14.22 -23.71 2.24
CA SER A 311 14.97 -23.77 3.52
C SER A 311 15.80 -22.51 3.81
N GLU A 312 16.39 -21.89 2.78
CA GLU A 312 17.14 -20.64 2.94
C GLU A 312 16.19 -19.44 3.13
N ILE A 313 15.09 -19.40 2.37
CA ILE A 313 14.04 -18.38 2.53
C ILE A 313 13.47 -18.42 3.94
N GLN A 314 13.16 -19.61 4.45
CA GLN A 314 12.68 -19.82 5.83
C GLN A 314 13.72 -19.40 6.87
N ARG A 315 15.02 -19.62 6.62
CA ARG A 315 16.11 -19.16 7.50
C ARG A 315 16.22 -17.64 7.54
N LEU A 316 16.12 -16.97 6.40
CA LEU A 316 16.10 -15.50 6.31
C LEU A 316 14.84 -14.92 6.98
N ASN A 317 13.67 -15.47 6.67
CA ASN A 317 12.38 -15.13 7.27
C ASN A 317 12.43 -15.21 8.81
N ALA A 318 12.94 -16.31 9.35
CA ALA A 318 13.06 -16.53 10.79
C ALA A 318 14.08 -15.59 11.46
N ALA A 319 15.08 -15.07 10.73
CA ALA A 319 16.00 -14.05 11.24
C ALA A 319 15.31 -12.67 11.32
N ILE A 320 14.61 -12.27 10.25
CA ILE A 320 13.79 -11.04 10.22
C ILE A 320 12.72 -11.08 11.32
N LEU A 321 12.01 -12.20 11.47
CA LEU A 321 10.94 -12.35 12.47
C LEU A 321 11.45 -12.23 13.92
N LYS A 322 12.67 -12.71 14.21
CA LYS A 322 13.33 -12.51 15.51
C LYS A 322 13.70 -11.05 15.75
N SER A 323 14.20 -10.36 14.72
CA SER A 323 14.50 -8.92 14.79
C SER A 323 13.21 -8.11 14.98
N LEU A 324 12.13 -8.41 14.26
CA LEU A 324 10.82 -7.78 14.43
C LEU A 324 10.27 -7.93 15.86
N ARG A 325 10.35 -9.15 16.43
CA ARG A 325 9.94 -9.38 17.84
C ARG A 325 10.80 -8.57 18.82
N TYR A 326 12.09 -8.44 18.53
CA TYR A 326 13.03 -7.70 19.37
C TYR A 326 12.77 -6.19 19.33
N GLU A 327 12.54 -5.61 18.15
CA GLU A 327 12.18 -4.18 18.05
C GLU A 327 10.84 -3.88 18.71
N LEU A 328 9.79 -4.66 18.41
CA LEU A 328 8.48 -4.49 19.03
C LEU A 328 8.53 -4.62 20.57
N GLY A 329 9.44 -5.43 21.10
CA GLY A 329 9.68 -5.56 22.54
C GLY A 329 10.34 -4.35 23.20
N LYS A 330 10.89 -3.40 22.42
CA LYS A 330 11.44 -2.11 22.92
C LYS A 330 10.40 -0.99 22.92
N THR A 331 9.39 -1.07 22.05
CA THR A 331 8.46 0.03 21.74
C THR A 331 7.02 -0.26 22.15
N HIS A 332 6.62 -1.53 22.21
CA HIS A 332 5.28 -2.01 22.60
C HIS A 332 5.37 -3.00 23.77
N GLU A 333 6.02 -2.59 24.87
CA GLU A 333 6.16 -3.41 26.09
C GLU A 333 4.82 -3.86 26.69
N GLN A 334 3.76 -3.06 26.48
CA GLN A 334 2.42 -3.34 26.98
C GLN A 334 1.58 -4.08 25.91
N PRO A 335 0.67 -4.99 26.30
CA PRO A 335 -0.25 -5.64 25.37
C PRO A 335 -1.05 -4.64 24.52
N TYR A 336 -1.20 -4.95 23.23
CA TYR A 336 -1.89 -4.08 22.28
C TYR A 336 -3.42 -4.13 22.44
N LYS A 337 -3.97 -5.30 22.79
CA LYS A 337 -5.42 -5.49 23.02
C LYS A 337 -5.70 -6.69 23.92
N GLY A 338 -6.22 -6.45 25.12
CA GLY A 338 -6.34 -7.51 26.14
C GLY A 338 -4.96 -8.03 26.47
N ASP A 339 -4.75 -9.35 26.45
CA ASP A 339 -3.45 -9.98 26.67
C ASP A 339 -2.63 -10.19 25.38
N VAL A 340 -3.10 -9.70 24.22
CA VAL A 340 -2.45 -9.92 22.92
C VAL A 340 -1.33 -8.91 22.67
N SER A 341 -0.11 -9.39 22.39
CA SER A 341 1.04 -8.55 22.07
C SER A 341 0.92 -7.88 20.69
N ALA A 342 1.64 -6.77 20.46
CA ALA A 342 1.72 -6.14 19.15
C ALA A 342 2.31 -7.09 18.08
N PHE A 343 3.25 -7.97 18.46
CA PHE A 343 3.84 -8.98 17.58
C PHE A 343 2.79 -10.02 17.12
N ASP A 344 2.01 -10.58 18.04
CA ASP A 344 1.01 -11.59 17.70
C ASP A 344 -0.16 -10.98 16.92
N CYS A 345 -0.51 -9.72 17.22
CA CYS A 345 -1.47 -8.94 16.45
C CYS A 345 -1.02 -8.73 14.99
N LEU A 346 0.27 -8.45 14.75
CA LEU A 346 0.81 -8.33 13.38
C LEU A 346 0.80 -9.66 12.62
N LEU A 347 1.14 -10.77 13.27
CA LEU A 347 1.08 -12.09 12.61
C LEU A 347 -0.36 -12.50 12.28
N ALA A 348 -1.32 -12.20 13.16
CA ALA A 348 -2.74 -12.44 12.90
C ALA A 348 -3.31 -11.67 11.71
N LYS A 349 -2.70 -10.53 11.33
CA LYS A 349 -3.10 -9.74 10.14
C LYS A 349 -2.65 -10.33 8.80
N LEU A 350 -1.70 -11.28 8.79
CA LEU A 350 -1.12 -11.79 7.55
C LEU A 350 -2.18 -12.43 6.62
N SER A 351 -3.18 -13.13 7.19
CA SER A 351 -4.29 -13.71 6.42
C SER A 351 -5.14 -12.65 5.71
N SER A 352 -5.50 -11.56 6.39
CA SER A 352 -6.23 -10.44 5.78
C SER A 352 -5.42 -9.70 4.72
N LEU A 353 -4.09 -9.63 4.86
CA LEU A 353 -3.21 -9.07 3.83
C LEU A 353 -3.21 -9.94 2.55
N ARG A 354 -3.17 -11.27 2.71
CA ARG A 354 -3.33 -12.23 1.61
C ARG A 354 -4.70 -12.11 0.95
N GLU A 355 -5.77 -11.95 1.72
CA GLU A 355 -7.14 -11.75 1.21
C GLU A 355 -7.26 -10.47 0.37
N VAL A 356 -6.69 -9.34 0.84
CA VAL A 356 -6.63 -8.08 0.07
C VAL A 356 -5.87 -8.25 -1.25
N SER A 357 -4.80 -9.05 -1.26
CA SER A 357 -4.04 -9.37 -2.49
C SER A 357 -4.83 -10.24 -3.47
N LEU A 358 -5.60 -11.22 -2.98
CA LEU A 358 -6.50 -12.03 -3.81
C LEU A 358 -7.65 -11.19 -4.41
N LEU A 359 -8.27 -10.31 -3.62
CA LEU A 359 -9.31 -9.39 -4.10
C LEU A 359 -8.80 -8.46 -5.23
N HIS A 360 -7.52 -8.07 -5.18
CA HIS A 360 -6.88 -7.30 -6.25
C HIS A 360 -6.76 -8.12 -7.55
N MET A 361 -6.28 -9.36 -7.45
CA MET A 361 -6.15 -10.24 -8.62
C MET A 361 -7.51 -10.56 -9.24
N ASP A 362 -8.55 -10.83 -8.44
CA ASP A 362 -9.93 -11.05 -8.91
C ASP A 362 -10.49 -9.82 -9.64
N ALA A 363 -10.37 -8.64 -9.03
CA ALA A 363 -10.85 -7.38 -9.60
C ALA A 363 -10.12 -7.04 -10.91
N LEU A 364 -8.80 -7.14 -10.94
CA LEU A 364 -7.98 -6.91 -12.13
C LEU A 364 -8.29 -7.94 -13.24
N ALA A 365 -8.50 -9.20 -12.88
CA ALA A 365 -8.88 -10.25 -13.82
C ALA A 365 -10.31 -10.05 -14.37
N LYS A 366 -11.24 -9.45 -13.60
CA LYS A 366 -12.52 -8.98 -14.16
C LYS A 366 -12.31 -7.78 -15.09
N PHE A 367 -11.62 -6.74 -14.62
CA PHE A 367 -11.43 -5.50 -15.36
C PHE A 367 -10.81 -5.74 -16.75
N ARG A 368 -9.74 -6.55 -16.85
CA ARG A 368 -9.12 -6.91 -18.13
C ARG A 368 -10.03 -7.68 -19.10
N ARG A 369 -11.06 -8.36 -18.61
CA ARG A 369 -12.07 -9.04 -19.46
C ARG A 369 -13.15 -8.08 -19.96
N THR A 370 -13.48 -7.04 -19.19
CA THR A 370 -14.44 -6.00 -19.59
C THR A 370 -13.82 -4.88 -20.41
N VAL A 371 -12.52 -4.62 -20.21
CA VAL A 371 -11.76 -3.52 -20.83
C VAL A 371 -10.45 -4.07 -21.45
N PRO A 372 -10.54 -4.92 -22.49
CA PRO A 372 -9.37 -5.59 -23.08
C PRO A 372 -8.45 -4.67 -23.88
N HIS A 373 -8.88 -3.44 -24.18
CA HIS A 373 -8.10 -2.45 -24.93
C HIS A 373 -7.19 -1.57 -24.05
N LEU A 374 -7.30 -1.63 -22.71
CA LEU A 374 -6.55 -0.73 -21.83
C LEU A 374 -5.15 -1.27 -21.50
N GLU A 375 -4.14 -0.55 -21.97
CA GLU A 375 -2.73 -0.92 -21.81
C GLU A 375 -2.16 -0.52 -20.43
N PHE A 376 -2.21 -1.46 -19.49
CA PHE A 376 -1.51 -1.36 -18.20
C PHE A 376 0.02 -1.26 -18.36
N PRO A 377 0.74 -0.59 -17.44
CA PRO A 377 2.21 -0.52 -17.46
C PRO A 377 2.89 -1.89 -17.51
N ALA A 378 4.00 -2.01 -18.25
CA ALA A 378 4.65 -3.30 -18.52
C ALA A 378 4.97 -4.13 -17.25
N LEU A 379 5.57 -3.50 -16.23
CA LEU A 379 5.91 -4.16 -14.95
C LEU A 379 4.65 -4.62 -14.17
N HIS A 380 3.54 -3.90 -14.28
CA HIS A 380 2.25 -4.28 -13.72
C HIS A 380 1.57 -5.41 -14.52
N LYS A 381 1.84 -5.51 -15.82
CA LYS A 381 1.44 -6.68 -16.63
C LYS A 381 2.27 -7.91 -16.27
N GLU A 382 3.57 -7.76 -16.02
CA GLU A 382 4.51 -8.85 -15.70
C GLU A 382 4.26 -9.45 -14.31
N LEU A 383 4.15 -8.62 -13.27
CA LEU A 383 3.96 -9.10 -11.89
C LEU A 383 2.56 -9.65 -11.65
N PHE A 384 1.54 -9.01 -12.24
CA PHE A 384 0.15 -9.42 -12.14
C PHE A 384 -0.33 -10.07 -13.44
N SER A 385 0.53 -10.84 -14.12
CA SER A 385 0.06 -11.85 -15.06
C SER A 385 -0.62 -12.96 -14.27
N VAL A 386 -1.86 -13.27 -14.62
CA VAL A 386 -2.37 -14.62 -14.37
C VAL A 386 -1.82 -15.42 -15.54
N ASP A 387 -0.88 -16.32 -15.27
CA ASP A 387 -0.37 -17.24 -16.26
C ASP A 387 -1.51 -18.26 -16.54
N ILE A 388 -2.07 -18.23 -17.76
CA ILE A 388 -3.37 -18.83 -18.15
C ILE A 388 -3.23 -20.31 -18.55
#